data_AF-A0A1H7KBZ2-F1
#
_entry.id   AF-A0A1H7KBZ2-F1
#
_cell.length_a   1.000
_cell.length_b   1.000
_cell.length_c   1.000
_cell.angle_alpha   90.00
_cell.angle_beta   90.00
_cell.angle_gamma   90.00
#
_symmetry.space_group_name_H-M   'P 1'
#
loop_
_entity.id
_entity.type
_entity.pdbx_description
1 polymer ?
#
loop_
_entity_poly.entity_id
_entity_poly.type
_entity_poly.pdbx_seq_one_letter_code
_entity_poly.pdbx_strand_id
1 'polypeptide(L)'
;MSTNNNKPVAGWIGGFMQSNADFAYPNPNLSALPMLDNMANIDKLQRQQPVEWPEFSWESAPGEADPKRCYQMFAPYISRLGYTDKGRVFSIICPQQGMYSEHFGVLNVEVTVTGQRGWVDEPSKTMAADMSVIGKVWFSPSALQKQHVADLMAYFIANKLHFPFDKANAIRVNTSLPGNPQQPIFPLRSGESSDFPIPEFARHTAEAWDVSHLGVQIGAIEPTGNSVVDEFNQLVMDIFNLGSGNMLKQGNVLTWNVWFTPPTTVNQEEWRTHAQRWRDSIDADHGSPDGPSSPARYFDGTPFKPLENLLEQESQKIEDFLRKHVR
;
A
#
# COMPACT_ATOMS: atom_id res chain seq x y z
N MET A 1 -18.22 21.61 2.00
CA MET A 1 -18.57 21.69 3.43
C MET A 1 -19.26 20.40 3.83
N SER A 2 -18.49 19.38 4.25
CA SER A 2 -19.07 18.21 4.92
C SER A 2 -19.12 18.52 6.40
N THR A 3 -20.32 18.65 6.96
CA THR A 3 -20.52 18.57 8.40
C THR A 3 -20.31 17.12 8.82
N ASN A 4 -19.04 16.69 8.94
CA ASN A 4 -18.73 15.40 9.56
C ASN A 4 -19.15 15.52 11.03
N ASN A 5 -20.32 14.98 11.36
CA ASN A 5 -20.62 14.64 12.74
C ASN A 5 -19.53 13.65 13.17
N ASN A 6 -18.53 14.15 13.90
CA ASN A 6 -17.37 13.43 14.42
C ASN A 6 -17.78 12.41 15.51
N LYS A 7 -18.86 11.68 15.27
CA LYS A 7 -19.54 10.80 16.21
C LYS A 7 -19.45 9.37 15.69
N PRO A 8 -18.95 8.41 16.48
CA PRO A 8 -18.98 7.01 16.11
C PRO A 8 -20.42 6.52 16.05
N VAL A 9 -20.67 5.48 15.24
CA VAL A 9 -21.96 4.79 15.24
C VAL A 9 -22.25 4.17 16.62
N ALA A 10 -23.52 4.09 17.02
CA ALA A 10 -23.92 3.46 18.27
C ALA A 10 -23.58 1.95 18.31
N GLY A 11 -23.71 1.33 19.47
CA GLY A 11 -23.58 -0.14 19.63
C GLY A 11 -22.19 -0.65 19.99
N TRP A 12 -21.25 0.24 20.32
CA TRP A 12 -19.95 -0.16 20.87
C TRP A 12 -20.11 -0.94 22.19
N ILE A 13 -19.48 -2.11 22.28
CA ILE A 13 -19.42 -2.94 23.49
C ILE A 13 -18.04 -2.82 24.15
N GLY A 14 -16.98 -2.84 23.35
CA GLY A 14 -15.59 -2.80 23.82
C GLY A 14 -15.16 -4.00 24.66
N GLY A 15 -14.08 -3.80 25.41
CA GLY A 15 -13.55 -4.80 26.34
C GLY A 15 -12.49 -5.74 25.75
N PHE A 16 -12.28 -5.75 24.43
CA PHE A 16 -11.31 -6.69 23.84
C PHE A 16 -9.86 -6.35 24.20
N MET A 17 -9.47 -5.06 24.21
CA MET A 17 -8.15 -4.64 24.67
C MET A 17 -7.88 -5.13 26.10
N GLN A 18 -8.87 -5.05 26.99
CA GLN A 18 -8.76 -5.43 28.40
C GLN A 18 -8.80 -6.94 28.64
N SER A 19 -9.04 -7.75 27.59
CA SER A 19 -9.06 -9.21 27.71
C SER A 19 -7.68 -9.82 27.96
N ASN A 20 -6.61 -9.07 27.71
CA ASN A 20 -5.24 -9.46 28.00
C ASN A 20 -4.40 -8.22 28.36
N ALA A 21 -3.69 -8.25 29.49
CA ALA A 21 -2.84 -7.15 29.94
C ALA A 21 -1.71 -6.82 28.94
N ASP A 22 -1.24 -7.79 28.17
CA ASP A 22 -0.19 -7.60 27.16
C ASP A 22 -0.64 -6.71 25.99
N PHE A 23 -1.94 -6.49 25.81
CA PHE A 23 -2.47 -5.66 24.72
C PHE A 23 -2.38 -4.16 25.00
N ALA A 24 -2.08 -3.77 26.24
CA ALA A 24 -2.07 -2.37 26.64
C ALA A 24 -0.89 -1.58 26.06
N TYR A 25 -1.13 -0.30 25.79
CA TYR A 25 -0.07 0.67 25.56
C TYR A 25 0.78 0.86 26.84
N PRO A 26 2.06 1.27 26.73
CA PRO A 26 2.72 1.81 25.53
C PRO A 26 3.26 0.77 24.53
N ASN A 27 3.35 -0.51 24.91
CA ASN A 27 3.99 -1.54 24.08
C ASN A 27 3.07 -2.74 23.85
N PRO A 28 1.99 -2.63 23.04
CA PRO A 28 1.08 -3.73 22.80
C PRO A 28 1.81 -4.95 22.20
N ASN A 29 1.71 -6.10 22.87
CA ASN A 29 2.15 -7.39 22.37
C ASN A 29 0.94 -8.26 21.99
N LEU A 30 0.79 -8.51 20.70
CA LEU A 30 -0.34 -9.25 20.15
C LEU A 30 -0.01 -10.73 19.89
N SER A 31 1.12 -11.25 20.38
CA SER A 31 1.58 -12.62 20.12
C SER A 31 0.61 -13.71 20.57
N ALA A 32 -0.21 -13.42 21.59
CA ALA A 32 -1.26 -14.31 22.08
C ALA A 32 -2.43 -14.49 21.07
N LEU A 33 -2.51 -13.63 20.05
CA LEU A 33 -3.55 -13.67 19.03
C LEU A 33 -3.03 -14.40 17.78
N PRO A 34 -3.84 -15.29 17.19
CA PRO A 34 -3.47 -15.93 15.94
C PRO A 34 -3.37 -14.87 14.83
N MET A 35 -2.39 -15.03 13.96
CA MET A 35 -2.33 -14.31 12.70
C MET A 35 -3.32 -14.96 11.75
N LEU A 36 -4.43 -14.28 11.46
CA LEU A 36 -5.52 -14.82 10.64
C LEU A 36 -5.39 -14.35 9.20
N ASP A 37 -5.84 -15.18 8.26
CA ASP A 37 -6.05 -14.76 6.88
C ASP A 37 -7.01 -13.55 6.83
N ASN A 38 -6.64 -12.55 6.06
CA ASN A 38 -7.29 -11.24 6.05
C ASN A 38 -8.72 -11.25 5.48
N MET A 39 -9.04 -12.23 4.64
CA MET A 39 -10.35 -12.34 3.97
C MET A 39 -11.21 -13.47 4.54
N ALA A 40 -10.67 -14.34 5.39
CA ALA A 40 -11.39 -15.50 5.92
C ALA A 40 -12.49 -15.16 6.93
N ASN A 41 -12.54 -13.94 7.47
CA ASN A 41 -13.43 -13.58 8.61
C ASN A 41 -14.30 -12.33 8.34
N ILE A 42 -14.62 -12.04 7.07
CA ILE A 42 -15.40 -10.84 6.73
C ILE A 42 -16.81 -10.85 7.35
N ASP A 43 -17.38 -12.04 7.54
CA ASP A 43 -18.67 -12.25 8.22
C ASP A 43 -18.69 -11.81 9.69
N LYS A 44 -17.53 -11.71 10.33
CA LYS A 44 -17.40 -11.23 11.71
C LYS A 44 -17.33 -9.71 11.82
N LEU A 45 -17.17 -9.00 10.71
CA LEU A 45 -17.06 -7.55 10.72
C LEU A 45 -18.41 -6.92 11.04
N GLN A 46 -18.41 -6.05 12.05
CA GLN A 46 -19.59 -5.29 12.48
C GLN A 46 -19.35 -3.79 12.32
N ARG A 47 -18.09 -3.36 12.50
CA ARG A 47 -17.65 -1.97 12.51
C ARG A 47 -16.42 -1.79 11.64
N GLN A 48 -16.25 -0.60 11.11
CA GLN A 48 -15.05 -0.21 10.38
C GLN A 48 -14.63 1.21 10.72
N GLN A 49 -13.33 1.45 10.62
CA GLN A 49 -12.74 2.79 10.55
C GLN A 49 -12.17 3.01 9.16
N PRO A 50 -12.86 3.78 8.31
CA PRO A 50 -12.32 4.25 7.04
C PRO A 50 -11.14 5.21 7.27
N VAL A 51 -10.19 5.20 6.35
CA VAL A 51 -9.08 6.17 6.34
C VAL A 51 -9.40 7.27 5.35
N GLU A 52 -9.52 8.52 5.81
CA GLU A 52 -9.76 9.66 4.90
C GLU A 52 -8.45 10.23 4.38
N TRP A 53 -7.43 10.32 5.23
CA TRP A 53 -6.10 10.80 4.80
C TRP A 53 -5.05 9.71 5.05
N PRO A 54 -4.78 8.86 4.06
CA PRO A 54 -3.69 7.91 4.13
C PRO A 54 -2.42 8.63 3.66
N GLU A 55 -1.59 9.10 4.61
CA GLU A 55 -0.39 9.91 4.34
C GLU A 55 0.86 9.02 4.29
N PHE A 56 1.48 8.92 3.13
CA PHE A 56 2.63 8.07 2.85
C PHE A 56 3.90 8.89 2.81
N SER A 57 5.00 8.26 3.18
CA SER A 57 6.32 8.83 2.99
C SER A 57 7.39 7.76 2.77
N TRP A 58 8.43 8.11 2.01
CA TRP A 58 9.56 7.25 1.68
C TRP A 58 10.79 8.08 1.33
N GLU A 59 11.97 7.46 1.36
CA GLU A 59 13.18 8.14 0.92
C GLU A 59 13.23 8.13 -0.59
N SER A 60 13.35 9.30 -1.22
CA SER A 60 13.48 9.40 -2.67
C SER A 60 14.85 8.96 -3.17
N ALA A 61 15.84 9.02 -2.28
CA ALA A 61 17.23 8.63 -2.51
C ALA A 61 17.77 7.81 -1.33
N PRO A 62 17.24 6.58 -1.11
CA PRO A 62 17.62 5.78 0.04
C PRO A 62 19.08 5.34 -0.05
N GLY A 63 19.80 5.45 1.08
CA GLY A 63 21.22 5.12 1.21
C GLY A 63 22.19 6.28 0.94
N GLU A 64 21.69 7.45 0.53
CA GLU A 64 22.51 8.67 0.45
C GLU A 64 22.79 9.26 1.84
N ALA A 65 23.79 10.15 1.93
CA ALA A 65 24.16 10.79 3.20
C ALA A 65 23.06 11.70 3.78
N ASP A 66 22.26 12.30 2.89
CA ASP A 66 21.07 13.10 3.23
C ASP A 66 19.90 12.62 2.37
N PRO A 67 19.24 11.51 2.76
CA PRO A 67 18.16 10.95 1.97
C PRO A 67 16.94 11.85 2.09
N LYS A 68 16.55 12.49 0.98
CA LYS A 68 15.34 13.30 0.94
C LYS A 68 14.10 12.43 1.11
N ARG A 69 13.12 12.91 1.89
CA ARG A 69 11.83 12.23 2.10
C ARG A 69 10.73 12.86 1.26
N CYS A 70 10.04 12.04 0.48
CA CYS A 70 8.80 12.41 -0.20
C CYS A 70 7.60 12.12 0.70
N TYR A 71 6.55 12.91 0.54
CA TYR A 71 5.26 12.78 1.21
C TYR A 71 4.16 12.82 0.17
N GLN A 72 3.19 11.91 0.28
CA GLN A 72 2.05 11.84 -0.62
C GLN A 72 0.84 11.28 0.12
N MET A 73 -0.28 12.01 0.10
CA MET A 73 -1.57 11.46 0.45
C MET A 73 -2.13 10.64 -0.71
N PHE A 74 -2.46 9.37 -0.48
CA PHE A 74 -3.15 8.54 -1.48
C PHE A 74 -4.66 8.81 -1.47
N ALA A 75 -5.39 8.14 -2.37
CA ALA A 75 -6.84 8.29 -2.50
C ALA A 75 -7.56 8.05 -1.14
N PRO A 76 -8.42 8.98 -0.70
CA PRO A 76 -9.24 8.79 0.49
C PRO A 76 -10.11 7.54 0.42
N TYR A 77 -10.40 6.97 1.58
CA TYR A 77 -11.32 5.85 1.79
C TYR A 77 -10.96 4.52 1.12
N ILE A 78 -9.77 4.47 0.51
CA ILE A 78 -9.20 3.24 -0.06
C ILE A 78 -8.75 2.25 1.01
N SER A 79 -8.31 2.76 2.17
CA SER A 79 -7.85 1.94 3.29
C SER A 79 -8.89 1.94 4.40
N ARG A 80 -8.93 0.85 5.18
CA ARG A 80 -9.86 0.71 6.30
C ARG A 80 -9.49 -0.43 7.24
N LEU A 81 -9.87 -0.27 8.51
CA LEU A 81 -9.72 -1.27 9.56
C LEU A 81 -11.09 -1.85 9.92
N GLY A 82 -11.25 -3.17 9.90
CA GLY A 82 -12.52 -3.87 10.14
C GLY A 82 -12.48 -4.72 11.40
N TYR A 83 -13.49 -4.57 12.26
CA TYR A 83 -13.52 -5.19 13.58
C TYR A 83 -14.95 -5.46 14.11
N THR A 84 -15.03 -6.12 15.26
CA THR A 84 -16.29 -6.42 15.99
C THR A 84 -16.71 -5.29 16.92
N ASP A 85 -17.93 -5.32 17.45
CA ASP A 85 -18.40 -4.37 18.47
C ASP A 85 -17.61 -4.41 19.78
N LYS A 86 -16.85 -5.49 20.03
CA LYS A 86 -15.95 -5.62 21.17
C LYS A 86 -14.56 -5.02 20.91
N GLY A 87 -14.24 -4.72 19.66
CA GLY A 87 -12.94 -4.20 19.26
C GLY A 87 -11.95 -5.23 18.74
N ARG A 88 -12.37 -6.44 18.32
CA ARG A 88 -11.44 -7.41 17.72
C ARG A 88 -11.28 -7.14 16.22
N VAL A 89 -10.05 -6.90 15.76
CA VAL A 89 -9.72 -6.79 14.32
C VAL A 89 -9.80 -8.15 13.63
N PHE A 90 -10.42 -8.18 12.45
CA PHE A 90 -10.55 -9.36 11.60
C PHE A 90 -10.17 -9.13 10.14
N SER A 91 -10.07 -7.88 9.68
CA SER A 91 -9.65 -7.57 8.33
C SER A 91 -9.10 -6.15 8.25
N ILE A 92 -8.07 -5.96 7.42
CA ILE A 92 -7.43 -4.68 7.12
C ILE A 92 -7.38 -4.56 5.60
N ILE A 93 -7.76 -3.40 5.08
CA ILE A 93 -7.59 -3.08 3.68
C ILE A 93 -6.53 -1.99 3.58
N CYS A 94 -5.50 -2.30 2.81
CA CYS A 94 -4.43 -1.40 2.42
C CYS A 94 -4.73 -0.78 1.03
N PRO A 95 -4.07 0.34 0.67
CA PRO A 95 -4.24 1.03 -0.60
C PRO A 95 -3.91 0.17 -1.83
N GLN A 96 -4.49 0.62 -2.93
CA GLN A 96 -4.11 0.32 -4.30
C GLN A 96 -3.79 1.63 -5.02
N GLN A 97 -2.85 1.59 -5.95
CA GLN A 97 -2.50 2.75 -6.77
C GLN A 97 -2.16 2.29 -8.19
N GLY A 98 -2.72 2.97 -9.17
CA GLY A 98 -2.25 2.97 -10.54
C GLY A 98 -1.07 3.94 -10.74
N MET A 99 -0.06 3.49 -11.46
CA MET A 99 1.04 4.30 -11.96
C MET A 99 0.99 4.32 -13.49
N TYR A 100 1.26 5.47 -14.09
CA TYR A 100 1.41 5.59 -15.53
C TYR A 100 2.89 5.68 -15.92
N SER A 101 3.28 4.84 -16.87
CA SER A 101 4.58 4.88 -17.53
C SER A 101 4.38 5.27 -19.00
N GLU A 102 5.18 6.20 -19.53
CA GLU A 102 4.99 6.64 -20.92
C GLU A 102 5.20 5.49 -21.89
N HIS A 103 6.20 4.64 -21.63
CA HIS A 103 6.38 3.46 -22.45
C HIS A 103 5.43 2.37 -21.93
N PHE A 104 5.53 1.91 -20.69
CA PHE A 104 4.75 0.74 -20.23
C PHE A 104 3.22 0.90 -20.08
N GLY A 105 2.67 2.11 -20.16
CA GLY A 105 1.26 2.35 -19.88
C GLY A 105 0.94 2.21 -18.39
N VAL A 106 -0.28 1.81 -18.07
CA VAL A 106 -0.76 1.76 -16.68
C VAL A 106 -0.33 0.46 -15.99
N LEU A 107 0.26 0.61 -14.80
CA LEU A 107 0.59 -0.46 -13.87
C LEU A 107 -0.30 -0.34 -12.63
N ASN A 108 -0.92 -1.42 -12.21
CA ASN A 108 -1.52 -1.55 -10.90
C ASN A 108 -0.46 -1.88 -9.86
N VAL A 109 -0.50 -1.21 -8.72
CA VAL A 109 0.29 -1.49 -7.52
C VAL A 109 -0.68 -1.71 -6.36
N GLU A 110 -0.72 -2.91 -5.81
CA GLU A 110 -1.57 -3.26 -4.68
C GLU A 110 -0.73 -3.72 -3.49
N VAL A 111 -1.10 -3.25 -2.30
CA VAL A 111 -0.62 -3.82 -1.05
C VAL A 111 -1.64 -4.86 -0.57
N THR A 112 -1.36 -6.14 -0.79
CA THR A 112 -2.25 -7.23 -0.37
C THR A 112 -1.91 -7.66 1.06
N VAL A 113 -2.84 -7.44 2.00
CA VAL A 113 -2.72 -7.97 3.37
C VAL A 113 -2.93 -9.49 3.35
N THR A 114 -1.93 -10.24 3.83
CA THR A 114 -1.93 -11.70 3.87
C THR A 114 -2.24 -12.24 5.26
N GLY A 115 -2.00 -11.45 6.30
CA GLY A 115 -2.24 -11.82 7.68
C GLY A 115 -2.53 -10.59 8.53
N GLN A 116 -3.43 -10.74 9.50
CA GLN A 116 -3.68 -9.71 10.49
C GLN A 116 -3.99 -10.27 11.88
N ARG A 117 -3.79 -9.43 12.88
CA ARG A 117 -4.38 -9.54 14.23
C ARG A 117 -4.41 -8.16 14.86
N GLY A 118 -5.34 -7.92 15.77
CA GLY A 118 -5.35 -6.63 16.47
C GLY A 118 -6.58 -6.36 17.29
N TRP A 119 -6.64 -5.13 17.79
CA TRP A 119 -7.76 -4.58 18.51
C TRP A 119 -7.94 -3.08 18.24
N VAL A 120 -9.16 -2.60 18.47
CA VAL A 120 -9.57 -1.19 18.47
C VAL A 120 -10.26 -0.90 19.80
N ASP A 121 -10.10 0.31 20.33
CA ASP A 121 -10.89 0.85 21.44
C ASP A 121 -11.36 2.26 21.11
N GLU A 122 -12.63 2.37 20.72
CA GLU A 122 -13.22 3.63 20.26
C GLU A 122 -13.25 4.74 21.33
N PRO A 123 -13.58 4.47 22.60
CA PRO A 123 -13.65 5.52 23.62
C PRO A 123 -12.30 6.18 23.88
N SER A 124 -11.21 5.40 23.94
CA SER A 124 -9.86 5.95 24.08
C SER A 124 -9.26 6.40 22.75
N LYS A 125 -9.89 6.08 21.62
CA LYS A 125 -9.39 6.36 20.27
C LYS A 125 -8.01 5.78 20.01
N THR A 126 -7.84 4.54 20.47
CA THR A 126 -6.59 3.80 20.31
C THR A 126 -6.84 2.47 19.62
N MET A 127 -5.79 1.96 18.99
CA MET A 127 -5.82 0.67 18.30
C MET A 127 -4.41 0.10 18.24
N ALA A 128 -4.29 -1.21 18.10
CA ALA A 128 -3.04 -1.85 17.73
C ALA A 128 -3.33 -3.06 16.86
N ALA A 129 -2.58 -3.19 15.77
CA ALA A 129 -2.65 -4.36 14.91
C ALA A 129 -1.25 -4.78 14.49
N ASP A 130 -1.07 -6.07 14.22
CA ASP A 130 0.07 -6.56 13.48
C ASP A 130 -0.45 -7.10 12.15
N MET A 131 0.31 -6.89 11.08
CA MET A 131 -0.04 -7.38 9.77
C MET A 131 1.18 -7.88 9.01
N SER A 132 0.92 -8.71 8.01
CA SER A 132 1.87 -9.07 6.96
C SER A 132 1.25 -8.73 5.62
N VAL A 133 2.06 -8.20 4.68
CA VAL A 133 1.58 -7.79 3.37
C VAL A 133 2.54 -8.25 2.27
N ILE A 134 2.02 -8.34 1.05
CA ILE A 134 2.80 -8.55 -0.16
C ILE A 134 2.43 -7.47 -1.15
N GLY A 135 3.43 -6.77 -1.66
CA GLY A 135 3.25 -5.85 -2.78
C GLY A 135 3.01 -6.65 -4.06
N LYS A 136 2.03 -6.23 -4.86
CA LYS A 136 1.72 -6.84 -6.15
C LYS A 136 1.72 -5.78 -7.23
N VAL A 137 2.48 -6.01 -8.29
CA VAL A 137 2.53 -5.12 -9.46
C VAL A 137 2.16 -5.89 -10.73
N TRP A 138 1.24 -5.36 -11.53
CA TRP A 138 0.84 -5.95 -12.81
C TRP A 138 0.34 -4.87 -13.77
N PHE A 139 0.33 -5.17 -15.06
CA PHE A 139 -0.14 -4.26 -16.10
C PHE A 139 -1.66 -4.22 -16.16
N SER A 140 -2.23 -3.02 -16.27
CA SER A 140 -3.65 -2.85 -16.62
C SER A 140 -3.89 -3.28 -18.07
N PRO A 141 -5.13 -3.68 -18.44
CA PRO A 141 -5.47 -4.00 -19.82
C PRO A 141 -5.14 -2.89 -20.83
N SER A 142 -5.26 -1.62 -20.41
CA SER A 142 -4.93 -0.44 -21.24
C SER A 142 -3.46 -0.36 -21.64
N ALA A 143 -2.54 -1.01 -20.91
CA ALA A 143 -1.12 -1.03 -21.26
C ALA A 143 -0.83 -1.69 -22.62
N LEU A 144 -1.71 -2.58 -23.09
CA LEU A 144 -1.60 -3.23 -24.40
C LEU A 144 -1.77 -2.28 -25.59
N GLN A 145 -2.24 -1.06 -25.35
CA GLN A 145 -2.28 -0.02 -26.39
C GLN A 145 -0.86 0.47 -26.76
N LYS A 146 0.16 0.16 -25.95
CA LYS A 146 1.56 0.49 -26.22
C LYS A 146 2.22 -0.67 -26.97
N GLN A 147 2.76 -0.40 -28.16
CA GLN A 147 3.23 -1.45 -29.09
C GLN A 147 4.31 -2.36 -28.48
N HIS A 148 5.29 -1.82 -27.76
CA HIS A 148 6.33 -2.64 -27.13
C HIS A 148 5.78 -3.53 -26.01
N VAL A 149 4.73 -3.12 -25.30
CA VAL A 149 4.05 -3.98 -24.31
C VAL A 149 3.33 -5.13 -25.02
N ALA A 150 2.68 -4.86 -26.15
CA ALA A 150 2.07 -5.89 -26.99
C ALA A 150 3.11 -6.88 -27.55
N ASP A 151 4.27 -6.38 -28.02
CA ASP A 151 5.37 -7.22 -28.52
C ASP A 151 5.94 -8.12 -27.41
N LEU A 152 6.16 -7.55 -26.20
CA LEU A 152 6.60 -8.29 -25.03
C LEU A 152 5.58 -9.38 -24.66
N MET A 153 4.28 -9.05 -24.65
CA MET A 153 3.22 -10.02 -24.40
C MET A 153 3.28 -11.18 -25.39
N ALA A 154 3.37 -10.87 -26.68
CA ALA A 154 3.40 -11.88 -27.73
C ALA A 154 4.60 -12.82 -27.55
N TYR A 155 5.77 -12.28 -27.21
CA TYR A 155 6.96 -13.07 -26.88
C TYR A 155 6.74 -14.00 -25.68
N PHE A 156 6.20 -13.49 -24.57
CA PHE A 156 5.96 -14.29 -23.37
C PHE A 156 4.98 -15.44 -23.65
N ILE A 157 3.89 -15.16 -24.37
CA ILE A 157 2.90 -16.18 -24.76
C ILE A 157 3.54 -17.24 -25.67
N ALA A 158 4.29 -16.83 -26.70
CA ALA A 158 4.94 -17.74 -27.64
C ALA A 158 5.92 -18.70 -26.93
N ASN A 159 6.55 -18.24 -25.84
CA ASN A 159 7.51 -19.01 -25.06
C ASN A 159 6.92 -19.66 -23.80
N LYS A 160 5.60 -19.60 -23.60
CA LYS A 160 4.90 -20.15 -22.42
C LYS A 160 5.44 -19.59 -21.09
N LEU A 161 5.82 -18.33 -21.09
CA LEU A 161 6.28 -17.59 -19.92
C LEU A 161 5.11 -16.84 -19.27
N HIS A 162 5.17 -16.67 -17.95
CA HIS A 162 4.18 -15.87 -17.22
C HIS A 162 4.48 -14.40 -17.41
N PHE A 163 3.51 -13.65 -17.93
CA PHE A 163 3.55 -12.20 -18.00
C PHE A 163 2.61 -11.62 -16.92
N PRO A 164 3.02 -10.58 -16.18
CA PRO A 164 2.20 -9.97 -15.13
C PRO A 164 1.09 -9.07 -15.69
N PHE A 165 0.10 -9.63 -16.41
CA PHE A 165 -1.09 -8.90 -16.93
C PHE A 165 -2.30 -8.93 -16.00
N ASP A 166 -2.22 -9.72 -14.93
CA ASP A 166 -3.29 -9.85 -13.97
C ASP A 166 -2.74 -10.06 -12.57
N LYS A 167 -3.62 -9.95 -11.59
CA LYS A 167 -3.28 -10.09 -10.17
C LYS A 167 -2.76 -11.48 -9.79
N ALA A 168 -3.14 -12.53 -10.52
CA ALA A 168 -2.69 -13.89 -10.24
C ALA A 168 -1.24 -14.10 -10.69
N ASN A 169 -0.83 -13.43 -11.77
CA ASN A 169 0.51 -13.44 -12.34
C ASN A 169 1.36 -12.22 -11.95
N ALA A 170 0.90 -11.41 -10.99
CA ALA A 170 1.56 -10.19 -10.58
C ALA A 170 2.99 -10.43 -10.07
N ILE A 171 3.86 -9.43 -10.30
CA ILE A 171 5.17 -9.32 -9.66
C ILE A 171 4.93 -9.22 -8.16
N ARG A 172 5.50 -10.15 -7.39
CA ARG A 172 5.34 -10.18 -5.93
C ARG A 172 6.57 -9.56 -5.27
N VAL A 173 6.35 -8.54 -4.46
CA VAL A 173 7.39 -7.85 -3.70
C VAL A 173 7.22 -8.19 -2.24
N ASN A 174 8.24 -8.81 -1.64
CA ASN A 174 8.23 -9.14 -0.22
C ASN A 174 8.29 -7.88 0.64
N THR A 175 7.78 -7.97 1.86
CA THR A 175 7.86 -6.87 2.83
C THR A 175 8.24 -7.39 4.21
N SER A 176 8.73 -6.50 5.06
CA SER A 176 9.22 -6.86 6.39
C SER A 176 9.15 -5.70 7.36
N LEU A 177 9.30 -6.01 8.64
CA LEU A 177 9.57 -5.03 9.68
C LEU A 177 10.84 -4.24 9.34
N PRO A 178 10.81 -2.89 9.40
CA PRO A 178 12.00 -2.07 9.21
C PRO A 178 13.18 -2.52 10.07
N GLY A 179 14.34 -2.71 9.42
CA GLY A 179 15.56 -3.18 10.06
C GLY A 179 15.62 -4.69 10.35
N ASN A 180 14.55 -5.45 10.06
CA ASN A 180 14.51 -6.90 10.26
C ASN A 180 13.89 -7.64 9.05
N PRO A 181 14.67 -7.87 7.97
CA PRO A 181 14.19 -8.47 6.73
C PRO A 181 13.59 -9.88 6.87
N GLN A 182 13.90 -10.59 7.96
CA GLN A 182 13.40 -11.95 8.22
C GLN A 182 12.07 -11.96 9.00
N GLN A 183 11.59 -10.79 9.43
CA GLN A 183 10.34 -10.64 10.15
C GLN A 183 9.28 -10.05 9.21
N PRO A 184 8.37 -10.85 8.62
CA PRO A 184 7.35 -10.37 7.69
C PRO A 184 6.17 -9.66 8.38
N ILE A 185 6.13 -9.69 9.71
CA ILE A 185 5.07 -9.10 10.52
C ILE A 185 5.53 -7.75 11.06
N PHE A 186 4.75 -6.70 10.77
CA PHE A 186 5.04 -5.35 11.26
C PHE A 186 3.80 -4.70 11.91
N PRO A 187 4.03 -3.77 12.85
CA PRO A 187 2.98 -3.21 13.67
C PRO A 187 2.32 -1.95 13.05
N LEU A 188 1.01 -1.83 13.24
CA LEU A 188 0.25 -0.57 13.23
C LEU A 188 0.06 -0.13 14.69
N ARG A 189 0.46 1.10 15.02
CA ARG A 189 0.39 1.66 16.39
C ARG A 189 -0.21 3.05 16.40
N SER A 190 -0.92 3.39 17.46
CA SER A 190 -1.57 4.70 17.65
C SER A 190 -0.55 5.81 17.75
N GLY A 191 -0.95 6.99 17.25
CA GLY A 191 -0.08 8.16 17.12
C GLY A 191 0.57 8.24 15.74
N GLU A 192 1.16 9.39 15.45
CA GLU A 192 2.03 9.60 14.29
C GLU A 192 3.38 8.89 14.48
N SER A 193 4.06 8.58 13.39
CA SER A 193 5.46 8.17 13.46
C SER A 193 6.32 9.26 14.11
N SER A 194 7.29 8.82 14.91
CA SER A 194 8.28 9.70 15.56
C SER A 194 9.69 9.54 14.95
N ASP A 195 9.82 8.72 13.91
CA ASP A 195 11.11 8.38 13.31
C ASP A 195 11.73 9.56 12.55
N PHE A 196 10.91 10.52 12.13
CA PHE A 196 11.29 11.72 11.41
C PHE A 196 10.22 12.82 11.59
N PRO A 197 10.55 14.09 11.34
CA PRO A 197 9.56 15.16 11.41
C PRO A 197 8.47 14.99 10.34
N ILE A 198 7.21 15.19 10.74
CA ILE A 198 6.06 15.16 9.84
C ILE A 198 5.68 16.60 9.48
N PRO A 199 5.61 16.96 8.17
CA PRO A 199 5.26 18.30 7.74
C PRO A 199 3.80 18.62 8.05
N GLU A 200 3.49 19.89 8.30
CA GLU A 200 2.15 20.33 8.71
C GLU A 200 1.07 19.99 7.68
N PHE A 201 1.39 20.04 6.38
CA PHE A 201 0.44 19.70 5.32
C PHE A 201 -0.01 18.24 5.30
N ALA A 202 0.70 17.36 6.02
CA ALA A 202 0.40 15.92 6.12
C ALA A 202 -0.21 15.56 7.49
N ARG A 203 -0.57 16.57 8.29
CA ARG A 203 -1.19 16.40 9.60
C ARG A 203 -2.67 16.77 9.52
N HIS A 204 -3.50 15.92 10.11
CA HIS A 204 -4.97 16.07 10.10
C HIS A 204 -5.55 16.09 11.53
N THR A 205 -4.76 16.56 12.49
CA THR A 205 -5.08 16.49 13.95
C THR A 205 -6.37 17.21 14.34
N ALA A 206 -6.78 18.25 13.61
CA ALA A 206 -7.99 19.01 13.88
C ALA A 206 -9.27 18.32 13.37
N GLU A 207 -9.14 17.43 12.38
CA GLU A 207 -10.26 16.90 11.58
C GLU A 207 -10.47 15.40 11.80
N ALA A 208 -9.38 14.65 11.94
CA ALA A 208 -9.40 13.21 12.06
C ALA A 208 -9.98 12.73 13.41
N TRP A 209 -10.56 11.54 13.39
CA TRP A 209 -11.04 10.87 14.60
C TRP A 209 -9.88 10.42 15.48
N ASP A 210 -8.91 9.73 14.87
CA ASP A 210 -7.65 9.29 15.44
C ASP A 210 -6.59 9.09 14.34
N VAL A 211 -5.35 8.77 14.77
CA VAL A 211 -4.23 8.48 13.88
C VAL A 211 -3.47 7.26 14.40
N SER A 212 -3.01 6.45 13.46
CA SER A 212 -2.03 5.38 13.72
C SER A 212 -0.97 5.38 12.63
N HIS A 213 0.20 4.83 12.92
CA HIS A 213 1.29 4.71 11.97
C HIS A 213 1.80 3.28 11.84
N LEU A 214 2.40 3.01 10.69
CA LEU A 214 3.14 1.78 10.42
C LEU A 214 4.34 2.10 9.53
N GLY A 215 5.40 1.33 9.69
CA GLY A 215 6.56 1.33 8.78
C GLY A 215 6.70 -0.05 8.16
N VAL A 216 6.93 -0.10 6.85
CA VAL A 216 7.15 -1.35 6.12
C VAL A 216 8.39 -1.23 5.25
N GLN A 217 9.32 -2.17 5.39
CA GLN A 217 10.51 -2.25 4.57
C GLN A 217 10.24 -3.08 3.33
N ILE A 218 10.60 -2.53 2.17
CA ILE A 218 10.51 -3.20 0.88
C ILE A 218 11.61 -4.25 0.76
N GLY A 219 11.21 -5.48 0.44
CA GLY A 219 12.08 -6.62 0.22
C GLY A 219 12.41 -6.85 -1.26
N ALA A 220 13.01 -8.00 -1.53
CA ALA A 220 13.28 -8.45 -2.90
C ALA A 220 11.99 -8.89 -3.62
N ILE A 221 12.03 -8.84 -4.95
CA ILE A 221 11.05 -9.50 -5.81
C ILE A 221 11.15 -11.01 -5.57
N GLU A 222 10.01 -11.69 -5.45
CA GLU A 222 9.97 -13.14 -5.36
C GLU A 222 10.37 -13.78 -6.71
N PRO A 223 11.41 -14.63 -6.74
CA PRO A 223 11.82 -15.28 -7.98
C PRO A 223 10.73 -16.21 -8.50
N THR A 224 10.51 -16.19 -9.81
CA THR A 224 9.57 -17.08 -10.50
C THR A 224 10.19 -18.43 -10.87
N GLY A 225 11.53 -18.54 -10.76
CA GLY A 225 12.29 -19.70 -11.22
C GLY A 225 12.59 -19.68 -12.72
N ASN A 226 12.24 -18.60 -13.42
CA ASN A 226 12.58 -18.37 -14.82
C ASN A 226 13.36 -17.06 -14.97
N SER A 227 14.61 -17.14 -15.42
CA SER A 227 15.51 -15.98 -15.49
C SER A 227 15.02 -14.86 -16.41
N VAL A 228 14.33 -15.18 -17.51
CA VAL A 228 13.79 -14.17 -18.42
C VAL A 228 12.66 -13.39 -17.76
N VAL A 229 11.77 -14.10 -17.05
CA VAL A 229 10.68 -13.48 -16.28
C VAL A 229 11.23 -12.68 -15.11
N ASP A 230 12.23 -13.19 -14.40
CA ASP A 230 12.84 -12.49 -13.26
C ASP A 230 13.56 -11.21 -13.69
N GLU A 231 14.29 -11.24 -14.81
CA GLU A 231 14.88 -10.04 -15.42
C GLU A 231 13.82 -9.03 -15.87
N PHE A 232 12.71 -9.50 -16.44
CA PHE A 232 11.60 -8.63 -16.84
C PHE A 232 10.91 -7.98 -15.63
N ASN A 233 10.68 -8.74 -14.58
CA ASN A 233 10.09 -8.22 -13.35
C ASN A 233 10.99 -7.15 -12.73
N GLN A 234 12.31 -7.36 -12.77
CA GLN A 234 13.28 -6.34 -12.33
C GLN A 234 13.23 -5.09 -13.22
N LEU A 235 13.11 -5.24 -14.54
CA LEU A 235 12.93 -4.10 -15.47
C LEU A 235 11.70 -3.26 -15.11
N VAL A 236 10.55 -3.90 -14.87
CA VAL A 236 9.32 -3.21 -14.47
C VAL A 236 9.52 -2.45 -13.16
N MET A 237 10.15 -3.08 -12.17
CA MET A 237 10.42 -2.45 -10.87
C MET A 237 11.42 -1.30 -10.96
N ASP A 238 12.44 -1.41 -11.82
CA ASP A 238 13.40 -0.32 -12.07
C ASP A 238 12.68 0.90 -12.65
N ILE A 239 11.85 0.71 -13.67
CA ILE A 239 11.10 1.79 -14.31
C ILE A 239 10.13 2.45 -13.32
N PHE A 240 9.42 1.65 -12.52
CA PHE A 240 8.58 2.17 -11.45
C PHE A 240 9.38 3.04 -10.47
N ASN A 241 10.57 2.58 -10.06
CA ASN A 241 11.41 3.30 -9.10
C ASN A 241 12.02 4.59 -9.68
N LEU A 242 12.30 4.64 -10.98
CA LEU A 242 12.73 5.88 -11.64
C LEU A 242 11.64 6.96 -11.57
N GLY A 243 10.37 6.58 -11.79
CA GLY A 243 9.24 7.51 -11.77
C GLY A 243 8.74 7.89 -10.38
N SER A 244 8.88 7.00 -9.40
CA SER A 244 8.38 7.20 -8.03
C SER A 244 9.42 7.71 -7.03
N GLY A 245 10.66 7.90 -7.47
CA GLY A 245 11.75 8.22 -6.54
C GLY A 245 12.02 7.05 -5.61
N ASN A 246 12.31 5.86 -6.15
CA ASN A 246 12.75 4.69 -5.39
C ASN A 246 11.76 4.18 -4.32
N MET A 247 10.46 4.48 -4.44
CA MET A 247 9.46 4.10 -3.45
C MET A 247 9.45 2.59 -3.15
N LEU A 248 9.58 1.77 -4.19
CA LEU A 248 9.62 0.31 -4.10
C LEU A 248 11.04 -0.25 -4.28
N LYS A 249 12.08 0.56 -4.03
CA LYS A 249 13.46 0.07 -4.04
C LYS A 249 13.68 -0.81 -2.83
N GLN A 250 14.29 -1.98 -3.04
CA GLN A 250 14.63 -2.91 -1.96
C GLN A 250 15.44 -2.18 -0.86
N GLY A 251 15.03 -2.39 0.39
CA GLY A 251 15.62 -1.75 1.57
C GLY A 251 15.00 -0.39 1.94
N ASN A 252 14.23 0.23 1.05
CA ASN A 252 13.50 1.46 1.41
C ASN A 252 12.40 1.15 2.43
N VAL A 253 12.05 2.14 3.25
CA VAL A 253 10.97 2.06 4.23
C VAL A 253 9.86 2.99 3.81
N LEU A 254 8.67 2.43 3.61
CA LEU A 254 7.44 3.18 3.45
C LEU A 254 6.82 3.36 4.83
N THR A 255 6.69 4.61 5.26
CA THR A 255 6.06 4.96 6.54
C THR A 255 4.75 5.68 6.30
N TRP A 256 3.68 5.21 6.94
CA TRP A 256 2.36 5.76 6.76
C TRP A 256 1.86 6.32 8.08
N ASN A 257 1.31 7.54 8.03
CA ASN A 257 0.42 8.07 9.05
C ASN A 257 -1.00 7.96 8.51
N VAL A 258 -1.81 7.17 9.20
CA VAL A 258 -3.14 6.74 8.74
C VAL A 258 -4.16 7.49 9.59
N TRP A 259 -4.84 8.46 8.98
CA TRP A 259 -5.80 9.32 9.68
C TRP A 259 -7.23 8.85 9.40
N PHE A 260 -7.89 8.37 10.46
CA PHE A 260 -9.18 7.71 10.34
C PHE A 260 -10.34 8.69 10.52
N THR A 261 -11.47 8.34 9.93
CA THR A 261 -12.77 8.91 10.27
C THR A 261 -13.41 8.14 11.43
N PRO A 262 -14.49 8.67 12.04
CA PRO A 262 -15.19 7.96 13.10
C PRO A 262 -15.67 6.56 12.67
N PRO A 263 -15.71 5.60 13.59
CA PRO A 263 -16.28 4.28 13.37
C PRO A 263 -17.67 4.31 12.72
N THR A 264 -17.85 3.52 11.66
CA THR A 264 -19.13 3.30 10.96
C THR A 264 -19.50 1.82 10.93
N THR A 265 -20.75 1.50 10.55
CA THR A 265 -21.14 0.10 10.31
C THR A 265 -20.43 -0.46 9.08
N VAL A 266 -20.15 -1.76 9.11
CA VAL A 266 -19.61 -2.46 7.93
C VAL A 266 -20.73 -2.89 7.00
N ASN A 267 -20.56 -2.59 5.71
CA ASN A 267 -21.22 -3.31 4.64
C ASN A 267 -20.30 -4.46 4.18
N GLN A 268 -20.60 -5.68 4.61
CA GLN A 268 -19.73 -6.84 4.36
C GLN A 268 -19.62 -7.19 2.86
N GLU A 269 -20.67 -6.94 2.07
CA GLU A 269 -20.65 -7.20 0.63
C GLU A 269 -19.75 -6.19 -0.09
N GLU A 270 -19.85 -4.92 0.29
CA GLU A 270 -18.93 -3.91 -0.19
C GLU A 270 -17.50 -4.21 0.25
N TRP A 271 -17.27 -4.65 1.49
CA TRP A 271 -15.95 -5.03 1.97
C TRP A 271 -15.31 -6.15 1.11
N ARG A 272 -16.06 -7.21 0.79
CA ARG A 272 -15.57 -8.32 -0.04
C ARG A 272 -15.15 -7.88 -1.44
N THR A 273 -15.85 -6.89 -1.99
CA THR A 273 -15.64 -6.43 -3.36
C THR A 273 -14.84 -5.13 -3.44
N HIS A 274 -14.45 -4.56 -2.30
CA HIS A 274 -13.83 -3.24 -2.19
C HIS A 274 -12.58 -3.12 -3.07
N ALA A 275 -11.64 -4.06 -2.91
CA ALA A 275 -10.40 -4.03 -3.65
C ALA A 275 -10.60 -4.20 -5.17
N GLN A 276 -11.61 -4.99 -5.59
CA GLN A 276 -11.94 -5.14 -7.00
C GLN A 276 -12.50 -3.85 -7.60
N ARG A 277 -13.41 -3.16 -6.88
CA ARG A 277 -14.01 -1.90 -7.35
C ARG A 277 -12.95 -0.81 -7.60
N TRP A 278 -11.96 -0.70 -6.70
CA TRP A 278 -10.85 0.23 -6.92
C TRP A 278 -9.99 -0.15 -8.12
N ARG A 279 -9.69 -1.44 -8.29
CA ARG A 279 -8.95 -1.94 -9.46
C ARG A 279 -9.67 -1.64 -10.76
N ASP A 280 -10.97 -1.94 -10.83
CA ASP A 280 -11.78 -1.69 -12.02
C ASP A 280 -11.77 -0.19 -12.38
N SER A 281 -11.69 0.69 -11.38
CA SER A 281 -11.55 2.13 -11.60
C SER A 281 -10.15 2.53 -12.09
N ILE A 282 -9.08 1.88 -11.63
CA ILE A 282 -7.71 2.09 -12.13
C ILE A 282 -7.59 1.61 -13.59
N ASP A 283 -8.29 0.52 -13.94
CA ASP A 283 -8.24 -0.06 -15.28
C ASP A 283 -9.12 0.71 -16.29
N ALA A 284 -10.14 1.43 -15.82
CA ALA A 284 -11.05 2.22 -16.66
C ALA A 284 -10.45 3.54 -17.14
N ASP A 285 -9.59 4.16 -16.33
CA ASP A 285 -8.89 5.40 -16.63
C ASP A 285 -7.39 5.14 -16.86
N HIS A 286 -6.65 6.03 -17.51
CA HIS A 286 -5.21 5.84 -17.73
C HIS A 286 -4.37 6.11 -16.45
N GLY A 287 -4.87 5.72 -15.27
CA GLY A 287 -4.26 6.02 -13.97
C GLY A 287 -5.17 5.75 -12.78
N SER A 288 -4.73 6.15 -11.58
CA SER A 288 -5.54 6.00 -10.36
C SER A 288 -6.76 6.90 -10.35
N PRO A 289 -7.92 6.47 -9.82
CA PRO A 289 -8.93 7.38 -9.31
C PRO A 289 -8.34 8.12 -8.10
N ASP A 290 -7.73 9.27 -8.39
CA ASP A 290 -6.97 10.02 -7.40
C ASP A 290 -7.88 10.71 -6.38
N GLY A 291 -9.12 11.04 -6.74
CA GLY A 291 -10.00 11.84 -5.88
C GLY A 291 -9.28 13.13 -5.45
N PRO A 292 -9.36 13.55 -4.17
CA PRO A 292 -8.57 14.66 -3.66
C PRO A 292 -7.16 14.23 -3.18
N SER A 293 -6.53 13.20 -3.77
CA SER A 293 -5.13 12.83 -3.47
C SER A 293 -4.17 14.00 -3.73
N SER A 294 -2.95 13.88 -3.23
CA SER A 294 -1.92 14.92 -3.43
C SER A 294 -0.80 14.43 -4.35
N PRO A 295 -0.16 15.31 -5.13
CA PRO A 295 1.11 14.99 -5.76
C PRO A 295 2.19 14.80 -4.70
N ALA A 296 3.17 13.93 -4.98
CA ALA A 296 4.33 13.75 -4.12
C ALA A 296 5.12 15.06 -3.96
N ARG A 297 5.53 15.37 -2.73
CA ARG A 297 6.24 16.60 -2.36
C ARG A 297 7.25 16.37 -1.25
N TYR A 298 8.30 17.19 -1.20
CA TYR A 298 9.26 17.18 -0.11
C TYR A 298 8.72 17.90 1.13
N PHE A 299 9.47 17.86 2.23
CA PHE A 299 9.07 18.44 3.52
C PHE A 299 8.69 19.93 3.44
N ASP A 300 9.35 20.71 2.58
CA ASP A 300 9.08 22.13 2.36
C ASP A 300 7.88 22.40 1.43
N GLY A 301 7.21 21.34 0.96
CA GLY A 301 6.10 21.41 0.01
C GLY A 301 6.54 21.51 -1.45
N THR A 302 7.84 21.51 -1.76
CA THR A 302 8.28 21.50 -3.15
C THR A 302 7.88 20.19 -3.83
N PRO A 303 7.26 20.22 -5.02
CA PRO A 303 6.86 19.00 -5.71
C PRO A 303 8.06 18.09 -5.99
N PHE A 304 7.86 16.79 -5.78
CA PHE A 304 8.78 15.79 -6.29
C PHE A 304 8.80 15.84 -7.82
N LYS A 305 10.00 15.78 -8.40
CA LYS A 305 10.20 15.69 -9.84
C LYS A 305 11.05 14.47 -10.13
N PRO A 306 10.60 13.57 -11.02
CA PRO A 306 11.44 12.51 -11.53
C PRO A 306 12.69 13.08 -12.23
N LEU A 307 13.66 12.20 -12.53
CA LEU A 307 14.86 12.55 -13.27
C LEU A 307 14.50 13.17 -14.64
N GLU A 308 15.23 14.21 -15.06
CA GLU A 308 14.94 14.92 -16.32
C GLU A 308 15.02 14.00 -17.55
N ASN A 309 15.89 12.98 -17.51
CA ASN A 309 16.07 11.99 -18.56
C ASN A 309 15.30 10.68 -18.31
N LEU A 310 14.24 10.69 -17.48
CA LEU A 310 13.42 9.51 -17.16
C LEU A 310 12.99 8.74 -18.42
N LEU A 311 12.46 9.45 -19.42
CA LEU A 311 11.93 8.84 -20.64
C LEU A 311 13.03 8.16 -21.47
N GLU A 312 14.22 8.76 -21.52
CA GLU A 312 15.37 8.19 -22.21
C GLU A 312 15.87 6.92 -21.49
N GLN A 313 15.96 6.97 -20.16
CA GLN A 313 16.36 5.80 -19.37
C GLN A 313 15.35 4.66 -19.45
N GLU A 314 14.05 4.97 -19.42
CA GLU A 314 12.97 3.98 -19.60
C GLU A 314 13.09 3.33 -20.97
N SER A 315 13.19 4.13 -22.04
CA SER A 315 13.32 3.64 -23.41
C SER A 315 14.56 2.75 -23.57
N GLN A 316 15.71 3.18 -23.05
CA GLN A 316 16.95 2.41 -23.15
C GLN A 316 16.85 1.06 -22.44
N LYS A 317 16.30 1.02 -21.21
CA LYS A 317 16.11 -0.22 -20.45
C LYS A 317 15.18 -1.20 -21.15
N ILE A 318 14.11 -0.70 -21.79
CA ILE A 318 13.17 -1.53 -22.57
C ILE A 318 13.87 -2.10 -23.81
N GLU A 319 14.57 -1.28 -24.58
CA GLU A 319 15.29 -1.72 -25.78
C GLU A 319 16.42 -2.70 -25.45
N ASP A 320 17.10 -2.55 -24.31
CA ASP A 320 18.11 -3.51 -23.83
C ASP A 320 17.50 -4.89 -23.60
N PHE A 321 16.33 -4.94 -22.95
CA PHE A 321 15.61 -6.20 -22.74
C PHE A 321 15.14 -6.82 -24.05
N LEU A 322 14.54 -6.01 -24.94
CA LEU A 322 14.06 -6.46 -26.24
C LEU A 322 15.20 -7.05 -27.09
N ARG A 323 16.36 -6.38 -27.17
CA ARG A 323 17.53 -6.88 -27.91
C ARG A 323 18.15 -8.13 -27.31
N LYS A 324 18.02 -8.34 -26.00
CA LYS A 324 18.59 -9.50 -25.33
C LYS A 324 17.73 -10.75 -25.52
N HIS A 325 16.40 -10.60 -25.48
CA HIS A 325 15.48 -11.73 -25.35
C HIS A 325 14.50 -11.90 -26.51
N VAL A 326 14.12 -10.82 -27.19
CA VAL A 326 13.00 -10.80 -28.14
C VAL A 326 13.46 -10.69 -29.59
N ARG A 327 14.42 -9.81 -29.89
CA ARG A 327 14.85 -9.44 -31.25
C ARG A 327 16.25 -9.94 -31.58
#